data_AF-A0A6M7W2C1-F1
#
_entry.id   AF-A0A6M7W2C1-F1
#
_cell.length_a   1.000
_cell.length_b   1.000
_cell.length_c   1.000
_cell.angle_alpha   90.00
_cell.angle_beta   90.00
_cell.angle_gamma   90.00
#
_symmetry.space_group_name_H-M   'P 1'
#
loop_
_entity.id
_entity.type
_entity.pdbx_description
1 polymer ?
#
loop_
_entity_poly.entity_id
_entity_poly.type
_entity_poly.pdbx_seq_one_letter_code
_entity_poly.pdbx_strand_id
1 'polypeptide(L)'
;MRLAIRIAMSALAATVAGCATSPVDYGASLSPQDPKWASPGCQQARAAAADYAVREKQHPGWEFAALGPYGLGIIAATKEAEQKQRKLFAREVHLQCSSLPLPKELEGDLSPAAAQAKYP
;
A
#
# COMPACT_ATOMS: atom_id res chain seq x y z
N MET A 1 33.98 -26.51 -25.91
CA MET A 1 32.52 -26.47 -26.15
C MET A 1 31.82 -27.41 -25.19
N ARG A 2 31.09 -26.88 -24.20
CA ARG A 2 29.91 -27.43 -23.53
C ARG A 2 29.40 -26.35 -22.59
N LEU A 3 28.60 -25.46 -23.19
CA LEU A 3 28.04 -24.26 -22.58
C LEU A 3 27.11 -24.61 -21.42
N ALA A 4 27.13 -23.70 -20.44
CA ALA A 4 25.97 -23.18 -19.73
C ALA A 4 25.18 -24.18 -18.88
N ILE A 5 25.64 -24.36 -17.64
CA ILE A 5 24.80 -24.73 -16.51
C ILE A 5 23.72 -23.66 -16.39
N ARG A 6 22.50 -24.05 -16.75
CA ARG A 6 21.27 -23.32 -16.48
C ARG A 6 20.95 -23.44 -15.00
N ILE A 7 21.07 -22.35 -14.26
CA ILE A 7 20.28 -22.16 -13.05
C ILE A 7 19.54 -20.84 -13.23
N ALA A 8 18.27 -20.98 -13.54
CA ALA A 8 17.30 -19.92 -13.63
C ALA A 8 17.23 -19.18 -12.29
N MET A 9 17.90 -18.03 -12.20
CA MET A 9 17.63 -17.06 -11.15
C MET A 9 16.53 -16.13 -11.67
N SER A 10 15.32 -16.39 -11.16
CA SER A 10 14.26 -15.42 -10.91
C SER A 10 13.98 -14.41 -12.03
N ALA A 11 13.17 -14.82 -13.00
CA ALA A 11 12.33 -13.87 -13.71
C ALA A 11 11.36 -13.24 -12.69
N LEU A 12 11.74 -12.06 -12.17
CA LEU A 12 10.82 -11.22 -11.42
C LEU A 12 9.79 -10.71 -12.44
N ALA A 13 8.69 -11.45 -12.58
CA ALA A 13 7.57 -11.04 -13.40
C ALA A 13 6.96 -9.77 -12.75
N ALA A 14 7.41 -8.61 -13.20
CA ALA A 14 6.73 -7.34 -12.94
C ALA A 14 5.48 -7.30 -13.83
N THR A 15 4.43 -8.02 -13.42
CA THR A 15 3.08 -7.77 -13.92
C THR A 15 2.62 -6.43 -13.35
N VAL A 16 2.97 -5.34 -14.04
CA VAL A 16 2.40 -4.01 -13.81
C VAL A 16 0.96 -3.97 -14.32
N ALA A 17 0.09 -4.76 -13.70
CA ALA A 17 -1.34 -4.55 -13.74
C ALA A 17 -1.72 -3.66 -12.55
N GLY A 18 -1.21 -2.42 -12.50
CA GLY A 18 -1.63 -1.42 -11.49
C GLY A 18 -1.71 -1.92 -10.05
N CYS A 19 -0.90 -2.92 -9.65
CA CYS A 19 -0.95 -3.51 -8.33
C CYS A 19 -0.40 -2.49 -7.35
N ALA A 20 -1.29 -1.70 -6.77
CA ALA A 20 -0.97 -0.86 -5.64
C ALA A 20 -0.37 -1.76 -4.56
N THR A 21 0.94 -1.63 -4.37
CA THR A 21 1.69 -2.35 -3.34
C THR A 21 0.98 -2.16 -2.01
N SER A 22 0.70 -3.27 -1.30
CA SER A 22 0.10 -3.14 0.02
C SER A 22 1.12 -2.42 0.92
N PRO A 23 0.67 -1.64 1.93
CA PRO A 23 1.61 -0.92 2.78
C PRO A 23 2.55 -1.88 3.55
N VAL A 24 2.14 -3.13 3.75
CA VAL A 24 2.98 -4.20 4.33
C VAL A 24 4.07 -4.64 3.34
N ASP A 25 3.70 -4.88 2.08
CA ASP A 25 4.65 -5.28 1.03
C ASP A 25 5.65 -4.16 0.74
N TYR A 26 5.19 -2.90 0.77
CA TYR A 26 6.08 -1.74 0.70
C TYR A 26 7.09 -1.75 1.85
N GLY A 27 6.63 -1.92 3.10
CA GLY A 27 7.52 -2.02 4.25
C GLY A 27 8.53 -3.17 4.14
N ALA A 28 8.13 -4.31 3.57
CA ALA A 28 9.00 -5.45 3.34
C ALA A 28 10.06 -5.20 2.24
N SER A 29 9.80 -4.25 1.33
CA SER A 29 10.77 -3.85 0.30
C SER A 29 11.87 -2.91 0.81
N LEU A 30 11.71 -2.32 2.01
CA LEU A 30 12.71 -1.44 2.61
C LEU A 30 13.90 -2.23 3.16
N SER A 31 15.08 -1.58 3.20
CA SER A 31 16.31 -2.22 3.65
C SER A 31 16.31 -2.45 5.17
N PRO A 32 16.46 -3.69 5.65
CA PRO A 32 16.62 -3.97 7.08
C PRO A 32 17.92 -3.41 7.68
N GLN A 33 18.85 -2.96 6.83
CA GLN A 33 20.14 -2.40 7.22
C GLN A 33 20.06 -0.89 7.49
N ASP A 34 18.93 -0.24 7.17
CA ASP A 34 18.73 1.17 7.50
C ASP A 34 18.76 1.38 9.02
N PRO A 35 19.48 2.39 9.54
CA PRO A 35 19.56 2.65 10.97
C PRO A 35 18.18 2.88 11.62
N LYS A 36 17.19 3.35 10.85
CA LYS A 36 15.82 3.57 11.33
C LYS A 36 14.99 2.31 11.37
N TRP A 37 15.41 1.21 10.73
CA TRP A 37 14.65 -0.03 10.65
C TRP A 37 14.31 -0.65 12.02
N ALA A 38 15.29 -0.62 12.94
CA ALA A 38 15.13 -1.14 14.29
C ALA A 38 14.41 -0.16 15.24
N SER A 39 14.14 1.07 14.81
CA SER A 39 13.55 2.11 15.66
C SER A 39 12.12 1.74 16.09
N PRO A 40 11.68 2.17 17.29
CA PRO A 40 10.30 1.99 17.74
C PRO A 40 9.27 2.60 16.76
N GLY A 41 9.59 3.75 16.16
CA GLY A 41 8.73 4.41 15.18
C GLY A 41 8.51 3.54 13.94
N CYS A 42 9.57 2.92 13.40
CA CYS A 42 9.44 2.00 12.29
C CYS A 42 8.63 0.75 12.63
N GLN A 43 8.81 0.20 13.84
CA GLN A 43 8.03 -0.96 14.28
C GLN A 43 6.54 -0.61 14.38
N GLN A 44 6.21 0.54 14.96
CA GLN A 44 4.83 1.00 15.07
C GLN A 44 4.19 1.28 13.70
N ALA A 45 4.91 1.92 12.78
CA ALA A 45 4.42 2.18 11.43
C ALA A 45 4.14 0.89 10.67
N ARG A 46 5.01 -0.12 10.78
CA ARG A 46 4.79 -1.45 10.17
C ARG A 46 3.62 -2.19 10.79
N ALA A 47 3.44 -2.11 12.11
CA ALA A 47 2.29 -2.68 12.79
C ALA A 47 0.98 -2.01 12.32
N ALA A 48 0.94 -0.68 12.23
CA ALA A 48 -0.22 0.06 11.74
C ALA A 48 -0.56 -0.28 10.28
N ALA A 49 0.46 -0.45 9.42
CA ALA A 49 0.30 -0.93 8.05
C ALA A 49 -0.27 -2.36 7.99
N ALA A 50 0.17 -3.26 8.87
CA ALA A 50 -0.36 -4.61 8.98
C ALA A 50 -1.82 -4.61 9.44
N ASP A 51 -2.15 -3.81 10.45
CA ASP A 51 -3.52 -3.67 10.94
C ASP A 51 -4.45 -3.12 9.85
N TYR A 52 -4.00 -2.13 9.07
CA TYR A 52 -4.77 -1.64 7.92
C TYR A 52 -5.00 -2.74 6.88
N ALA A 53 -3.98 -3.52 6.54
CA ALA A 53 -4.11 -4.60 5.56
C ALA A 53 -5.11 -5.68 6.01
N VAL A 54 -5.27 -5.91 7.32
CA VAL A 54 -6.32 -6.78 7.86
C VAL A 54 -7.69 -6.14 7.71
N ARG A 55 -7.85 -4.87 8.10
CA ARG A 55 -9.13 -4.13 8.00
C ARG A 55 -9.63 -4.02 6.57
N GLU A 56 -8.74 -3.74 5.63
CA GLU A 56 -9.07 -3.65 4.21
C GLU A 56 -9.67 -4.95 3.65
N LYS A 57 -9.17 -6.10 4.13
CA LYS A 57 -9.71 -7.41 3.72
C LYS A 57 -11.06 -7.72 4.36
N GLN A 58 -11.35 -7.17 5.53
CA GLN A 58 -12.63 -7.38 6.24
C GLN A 58 -13.79 -6.63 5.57
N HIS A 59 -13.51 -5.49 4.93
CA HIS A 59 -14.52 -4.66 4.27
C HIS A 59 -14.15 -4.42 2.80
N PRO A 60 -14.27 -5.44 1.93
CA PRO A 60 -13.83 -5.34 0.54
C PRO A 60 -14.71 -4.41 -0.33
N GLY A 61 -15.83 -3.89 0.20
CA GLY A 61 -16.80 -3.07 -0.55
C GLY A 61 -17.78 -3.90 -1.39
N TRP A 62 -17.65 -5.23 -1.41
CA TRP A 62 -18.51 -6.12 -2.19
C TRP A 62 -19.97 -6.08 -1.73
N GLU A 63 -20.22 -5.68 -0.47
CA GLU A 63 -21.56 -5.53 0.09
C GLU A 63 -22.42 -4.56 -0.74
N PHE A 64 -21.80 -3.57 -1.37
CA PHE A 64 -22.50 -2.62 -2.25
C PHE A 64 -22.94 -3.25 -3.58
N ALA A 65 -22.40 -4.41 -3.97
CA ALA A 65 -22.85 -5.13 -5.17
C ALA A 65 -24.32 -5.58 -5.05
N ALA A 66 -24.84 -5.75 -3.83
CA ALA A 66 -26.25 -6.04 -3.58
C ALA A 66 -27.20 -4.92 -4.05
N LEU A 67 -26.68 -3.69 -4.22
CA LEU A 67 -27.42 -2.55 -4.79
C LEU A 67 -27.47 -2.57 -6.33
N GLY A 68 -26.95 -3.63 -6.95
CA GLY A 68 -26.91 -3.78 -8.40
C GLY A 68 -26.09 -2.68 -9.07
N PRO A 69 -26.54 -2.12 -10.21
CA PRO A 69 -25.75 -1.13 -10.96
C PRO A 69 -25.50 0.16 -10.17
N TYR A 70 -26.39 0.53 -9.25
CA TYR A 70 -26.22 1.72 -8.39
C TYR A 70 -25.08 1.57 -7.39
N GLY A 71 -24.72 0.34 -7.02
CA GLY A 71 -23.61 0.05 -6.11
C GLY A 71 -22.23 0.25 -6.73
N LEU A 72 -22.12 0.20 -8.07
CA LEU A 72 -20.82 0.26 -8.76
C LEU A 72 -20.07 1.56 -8.48
N GLY A 73 -20.78 2.68 -8.40
CA GLY A 73 -20.17 3.98 -8.06
C GLY A 73 -19.62 4.01 -6.64
N ILE A 74 -20.30 3.37 -5.69
CA ILE A 74 -19.85 3.27 -4.29
C ILE A 74 -18.62 2.37 -4.20
N ILE A 75 -18.63 1.22 -4.89
CA ILE A 75 -17.48 0.32 -4.95
C ILE A 75 -16.26 1.05 -5.51
N ALA A 76 -16.42 1.78 -6.62
CA ALA A 76 -15.35 2.54 -7.23
C ALA A 76 -14.79 3.61 -6.27
N ALA A 77 -15.67 4.40 -5.64
CA ALA A 77 -15.27 5.42 -4.68
C ALA A 77 -14.57 4.82 -3.44
N THR A 78 -15.08 3.71 -2.91
CA THR A 78 -14.44 2.99 -1.79
C THR A 78 -13.04 2.50 -2.18
N LYS A 79 -12.88 1.93 -3.38
CA LYS A 79 -11.57 1.50 -3.87
C LYS A 79 -10.61 2.67 -4.03
N GLU A 80 -11.05 3.80 -4.57
CA GLU A 80 -10.22 5.01 -4.65
C GLU A 80 -9.79 5.51 -3.26
N ALA A 81 -10.68 5.47 -2.27
CA ALA A 81 -10.38 5.84 -0.89
C ALA A 81 -9.36 4.88 -0.25
N GLU A 82 -9.54 3.56 -0.42
CA GLU A 82 -8.60 2.53 0.01
C GLU A 82 -7.20 2.77 -0.60
N GLN A 83 -7.14 3.10 -1.89
CA GLN A 83 -5.86 3.38 -2.56
C GLN A 83 -5.12 4.58 -1.96
N LYS A 84 -5.85 5.64 -1.58
CA LYS A 84 -5.24 6.79 -0.87
C LYS A 84 -4.71 6.38 0.50
N GLN A 85 -5.48 5.57 1.25
CA GLN A 85 -5.05 5.06 2.55
C GLN A 85 -3.81 4.18 2.43
N ARG A 86 -3.72 3.28 1.43
CA ARG A 86 -2.51 2.47 1.18
C ARG A 86 -1.27 3.35 1.01
N LYS A 87 -1.37 4.41 0.21
CA LYS A 87 -0.26 5.35 -0.01
C LYS A 87 0.12 6.10 1.27
N LEU A 88 -0.84 6.47 2.11
CA LEU A 88 -0.58 7.09 3.41
C LEU A 88 0.22 6.16 4.33
N PHE A 89 -0.21 4.91 4.49
CA PHE A 89 0.51 3.94 5.31
C PHE A 89 1.90 3.62 4.73
N ALA A 90 2.03 3.48 3.41
CA ALA A 90 3.32 3.27 2.76
C ALA A 90 4.27 4.46 2.98
N ARG A 91 3.76 5.69 2.87
CA ARG A 91 4.50 6.92 3.18
C ARG A 91 4.95 6.96 4.63
N GLU A 92 4.07 6.66 5.57
CA GLU A 92 4.42 6.65 7.00
C GLU A 92 5.50 5.60 7.28
N VAL A 93 5.34 4.38 6.75
CA VAL A 93 6.35 3.33 6.84
C VAL A 93 7.69 3.80 6.25
N HIS A 94 7.69 4.45 5.08
CA HIS A 94 8.92 5.01 4.50
C HIS A 94 9.57 6.04 5.43
N LEU A 95 8.79 7.01 5.89
CA LEU A 95 9.28 8.11 6.73
C LEU A 95 9.80 7.62 8.07
N GLN A 96 9.28 6.52 8.62
CA GLN A 96 9.75 5.97 9.89
C GLN A 96 10.85 4.94 9.72
N CYS A 97 10.86 4.16 8.64
CA CYS A 97 11.77 3.02 8.46
C CYS A 97 12.96 3.28 7.52
N SER A 98 12.94 4.36 6.74
CA SER A 98 13.95 4.66 5.73
C SER A 98 14.53 6.05 5.91
N SER A 99 15.83 6.16 5.69
CA SER A 99 16.58 7.42 5.58
C SER A 99 16.65 7.95 4.15
N LEU A 100 16.21 7.16 3.17
CA LEU A 100 16.18 7.53 1.76
C LEU A 100 15.11 8.61 1.51
N PRO A 101 15.30 9.46 0.48
CA PRO A 101 14.28 10.41 0.07
C PRO A 101 12.96 9.70 -0.23
N LEU A 102 11.84 10.40 0.01
CA LEU A 102 10.51 9.85 -0.23
C LEU A 102 10.33 9.63 -1.74
N PRO A 103 9.88 8.45 -2.19
CA PRO A 103 9.60 8.22 -3.61
C PRO A 103 8.49 9.15 -4.12
N LYS A 104 8.62 9.61 -5.36
CA LYS A 104 7.68 10.56 -5.98
C LYS A 104 6.23 10.05 -5.99
N GLU A 105 6.05 8.74 -6.00
CA GLU A 105 4.74 8.08 -5.98
C GLU A 105 4.01 8.24 -4.64
N LEU A 106 4.77 8.51 -3.57
CA LEU A 106 4.30 8.79 -2.21
C LEU A 106 4.36 10.30 -1.88
N GLU A 107 5.08 11.08 -2.69
CA GLU A 107 5.09 12.55 -2.66
C GLU A 107 3.84 13.10 -3.37
N GLY A 108 2.75 13.27 -2.63
CA GLY A 108 1.53 13.86 -3.16
C GLY A 108 0.55 14.27 -2.08
N ASP A 109 -0.53 14.93 -2.49
CA ASP A 109 -1.65 15.26 -1.60
C ASP A 109 -2.44 13.99 -1.27
N LEU A 110 -1.90 13.26 -0.31
CA LEU A 110 -2.48 12.06 0.26
C LEU A 110 -3.38 12.40 1.44
N SER A 111 -3.58 13.70 1.74
CA SER A 111 -4.43 14.13 2.84
C SER A 111 -5.76 13.40 2.71
N PRO A 112 -6.22 12.67 3.75
CA PRO A 112 -7.56 12.14 3.71
C PRO A 112 -8.41 13.38 3.50
N ALA A 113 -9.09 13.47 2.36
CA ALA A 113 -10.16 14.42 2.21
C ALA A 113 -11.13 14.05 3.33
N ALA A 114 -10.95 14.70 4.49
CA ALA A 114 -11.90 14.66 5.57
C ALA A 114 -13.18 15.05 4.87
N ALA A 115 -14.07 14.08 4.70
CA ALA A 115 -15.41 14.31 4.25
C ALA A 115 -16.05 15.17 5.34
N GLN A 116 -15.74 16.47 5.35
CA GLN A 116 -16.63 17.49 5.85
C GLN A 116 -17.77 17.57 4.83
N ALA A 117 -18.53 16.48 4.72
CA ALA A 117 -19.89 16.55 4.25
C ALA A 117 -20.66 17.30 5.35
N LYS A 118 -20.50 18.64 5.34
CA LYS A 118 -21.35 19.53 6.10
C LYS A 118 -22.68 19.56 5.34
N TYR A 119 -23.55 18.60 5.64
CA TYR A 119 -24.93 18.66 5.19
C TYR A 119 -25.65 19.79 5.96
N PRO A 120 -26.49 20.61 5.29
CA PRO A 120 -27.42 21.50 5.95
C PRO A 120 -28.49 20.74 6.73
#